data_AF-A0A7Y5S4A1-F1
#
_entry.id   AF-A0A7Y5S4A1-F1
#
_cell.length_a   1.000
_cell.length_b   1.000
_cell.length_c   1.000
_cell.angle_alpha   90.00
_cell.angle_beta   90.00
_cell.angle_gamma   90.00
#
_symmetry.space_group_name_H-M   'P 1'
#
loop_
_entity.id
_entity.type
_entity.pdbx_description
1 polymer ?
#
loop_
_entity_poly.entity_id
_entity_poly.type
_entity_poly.pdbx_seq_one_letter_code
_entity_poly.pdbx_strand_id
1 'polypeptide(L)'
;MTPTLRLHAASDALDAATRDLLDVLTLTQAQTRELLVLSERKLAALRKADATVLRDCARQEEEALARMQRTTTARRAVLARLAQLVREPSLVSASVSELADRLPEPLGSALRARSVPLRELALQLAERNQLTARVARNLHQHIRAVLATLAEPQHDAALYGRNGETATTPSRGWIDATG
;
A
#
# COMPACT_ATOMS: atom_id res chain seq x y z
N MET A 1 27.44 -32.60 37.13
CA MET A 1 26.20 -32.02 36.56
C MET A 1 26.61 -30.80 35.74
N THR A 2 26.25 -30.75 34.46
CA THR A 2 26.87 -29.89 33.41
C THR A 2 25.98 -28.70 33.02
N PRO A 3 26.02 -27.57 33.73
CA PRO A 3 25.25 -26.36 33.38
C PRO A 3 25.77 -25.63 32.13
N THR A 4 27.01 -25.85 31.71
CA THR A 4 27.65 -25.14 30.59
C THR A 4 27.04 -25.45 29.22
N LEU A 5 26.53 -26.66 29.00
CA LEU A 5 25.96 -27.07 27.71
C LEU A 5 24.62 -26.36 27.39
N ARG A 6 23.84 -25.97 28.41
CA ARG A 6 22.54 -25.31 28.19
C ARG A 6 22.65 -23.84 27.77
N LEU A 7 23.72 -23.17 28.19
CA LEU A 7 23.93 -21.75 27.86
C LEU A 7 24.31 -21.55 26.39
N HIS A 8 25.12 -22.46 25.82
CA HIS A 8 25.53 -22.39 24.42
C HIS A 8 24.34 -22.62 23.48
N ALA A 9 23.53 -23.65 23.74
CA ALA A 9 22.36 -23.95 22.91
C ALA A 9 21.32 -22.80 22.90
N ALA A 10 21.16 -22.07 24.00
CA ALA A 10 20.26 -20.91 24.06
C ALA A 10 20.80 -19.72 23.25
N SER A 11 22.12 -19.50 23.28
CA SER A 11 22.79 -18.49 22.46
C SER A 11 22.65 -18.79 20.97
N ASP A 12 22.93 -20.02 20.56
CA ASP A 12 22.84 -20.44 19.14
C ASP A 12 21.41 -20.29 18.60
N ALA A 13 20.40 -20.63 19.41
CA ALA A 13 18.99 -20.48 19.06
C ALA A 13 18.58 -19.01 18.91
N LEU A 14 19.09 -18.12 19.78
CA LEU A 14 18.85 -16.68 19.69
C LEU A 14 19.49 -16.08 18.43
N ASP A 15 20.73 -16.48 18.12
CA ASP A 15 21.45 -16.03 16.93
C ASP A 15 20.76 -16.51 15.64
N ALA A 16 20.29 -17.76 15.61
CA ALA A 16 19.49 -18.26 14.49
C ALA A 16 18.19 -17.48 14.33
N ALA A 17 17.45 -17.26 15.42
CA ALA A 17 16.18 -16.55 15.36
C ALA A 17 16.34 -15.07 14.95
N THR A 18 17.44 -14.43 15.35
CA THR A 18 17.75 -13.06 14.93
C THR A 18 18.13 -12.98 13.46
N ARG A 19 18.89 -13.96 12.94
CA ARG A 19 19.20 -14.03 11.50
C ARG A 19 17.94 -14.18 10.66
N ASP A 20 17.03 -15.07 11.05
CA ASP A 20 15.74 -15.21 10.38
C ASP A 20 14.96 -13.87 10.37
N LEU A 21 15.02 -13.09 11.45
CA LEU A 21 14.38 -11.78 11.50
C LEU A 21 15.03 -10.80 10.51
N LEU A 22 16.36 -10.76 10.45
CA LEU A 22 17.09 -9.91 9.50
C LEU A 22 16.76 -10.27 8.04
N ASP A 23 16.61 -11.56 7.73
CA ASP A 23 16.22 -12.03 6.40
C ASP A 23 14.79 -11.57 6.05
N VAL A 24 13.86 -11.73 7.00
CA VAL A 24 12.47 -11.26 6.82
C VAL A 24 12.40 -9.74 6.67
N LEU A 25 13.21 -8.98 7.41
CA LEU A 25 13.28 -7.51 7.27
C LEU A 25 13.85 -7.11 5.90
N THR A 26 14.87 -7.83 5.42
CA THR A 26 15.45 -7.62 4.08
C THR A 26 14.41 -7.88 2.99
N LEU A 27 13.64 -8.97 3.11
CA LEU A 27 12.55 -9.27 2.20
C LEU A 27 11.46 -8.20 2.24
N THR A 28 11.07 -7.75 3.43
CA THR A 28 10.09 -6.66 3.62
C THR A 28 10.57 -5.37 2.95
N GLN A 29 11.86 -5.05 3.07
CA GLN A 29 12.47 -3.87 2.44
C GLN A 29 12.41 -3.97 0.91
N ALA A 30 12.73 -5.13 0.34
CA ALA A 30 12.64 -5.36 -1.10
C ALA A 30 11.20 -5.21 -1.61
N GLN A 31 10.22 -5.79 -0.92
CA GLN A 31 8.80 -5.69 -1.27
C GLN A 31 8.27 -4.25 -1.13
N THR A 32 8.74 -3.51 -0.13
CA THR A 32 8.36 -2.09 0.04
C THR A 32 8.88 -1.24 -1.11
N ARG A 33 10.12 -1.47 -1.57
CA ARG A 33 10.68 -0.81 -2.76
C ARG A 33 9.90 -1.15 -4.02
N GLU A 34 9.51 -2.41 -4.19
CA GLU A 34 8.68 -2.84 -5.31
C GLU A 34 7.35 -2.08 -5.34
N LEU A 35 6.65 -2.01 -4.20
CA LEU A 35 5.41 -1.22 -4.07
C LEU A 35 5.63 0.27 -4.36
N LEU A 36 6.77 0.83 -3.95
CA LEU A 36 7.11 2.21 -4.26
C LEU A 36 7.22 2.44 -5.78
N VAL A 37 7.95 1.58 -6.49
CA VAL A 37 8.06 1.65 -7.96
C VAL A 37 6.69 1.52 -8.63
N LEU A 38 5.84 0.60 -8.16
CA LEU A 38 4.48 0.44 -8.66
C LEU A 38 3.64 1.70 -8.42
N SER A 39 3.78 2.34 -7.26
CA SER A 39 3.06 3.59 -6.93
C SER A 39 3.45 4.74 -7.85
N GLU A 40 4.74 4.85 -8.20
CA GLU A 40 5.26 5.88 -9.12
C GLU A 40 4.77 5.64 -10.54
N ARG A 41 4.80 4.38 -11.00
CA ARG A 41 4.27 3.99 -12.31
C ARG A 41 2.77 4.26 -12.41
N LYS A 42 2.01 3.95 -11.35
CA LYS A 42 0.56 4.22 -11.26
C LYS A 42 0.27 5.72 -11.32
N LEU A 43 1.05 6.54 -10.61
CA LEU A 43 0.94 8.00 -10.67
C LEU A 43 1.23 8.54 -12.09
N ALA A 44 2.27 8.04 -12.74
CA ALA A 44 2.60 8.41 -14.12
C ALA A 44 1.48 8.03 -15.10
N ALA A 45 0.89 6.85 -14.94
CA ALA A 45 -0.23 6.39 -15.76
C ALA A 45 -1.51 7.23 -15.53
N LEU A 46 -1.81 7.60 -14.28
CA LEU A 46 -2.92 8.51 -13.96
C LEU A 46 -2.78 9.85 -14.67
N ARG A 47 -1.58 10.44 -14.69
CA ARG A 47 -1.31 11.72 -15.37
C ARG A 47 -1.51 11.64 -16.87
N LYS A 48 -1.32 10.46 -17.47
CA LYS A 48 -1.51 10.21 -18.91
C LYS A 48 -2.90 9.66 -19.24
N ALA A 49 -3.76 9.45 -18.24
CA ALA A 49 -5.04 8.75 -18.37
C ALA A 49 -4.91 7.37 -19.07
N ASP A 50 -3.81 6.66 -18.84
CA ASP A 50 -3.55 5.36 -19.47
C ASP A 50 -4.23 4.21 -18.69
N ALA A 51 -5.45 3.87 -19.11
CA ALA A 51 -6.26 2.84 -18.45
C ALA A 51 -5.66 1.42 -18.53
N THR A 52 -4.82 1.13 -19.52
CA THR A 52 -4.20 -0.20 -19.65
C THR A 52 -3.08 -0.34 -18.65
N VAL A 53 -2.18 0.64 -18.57
CA VAL A 53 -1.11 0.64 -17.56
C VAL A 53 -1.67 0.68 -16.14
N LEU A 54 -2.78 1.39 -15.90
CA LEU A 54 -3.42 1.41 -14.58
C LEU A 54 -3.94 0.04 -14.15
N ARG A 55 -4.58 -0.72 -15.06
CA ARG A 55 -5.04 -2.08 -14.78
C ARG A 55 -3.87 -3.02 -14.49
N ASP A 56 -2.80 -2.93 -15.27
CA ASP A 56 -1.58 -3.72 -15.04
C ASP A 56 -0.93 -3.41 -13.69
N CYS A 57 -0.83 -2.12 -13.33
CA CYS A 57 -0.31 -1.70 -12.03
C CYS A 57 -1.18 -2.23 -10.89
N ALA A 58 -2.51 -2.19 -11.01
CA ALA A 58 -3.42 -2.71 -9.99
C ALA A 58 -3.22 -4.20 -9.76
N ARG A 59 -3.12 -5.00 -10.82
CA ARG A 59 -2.84 -6.45 -10.71
C ARG A 59 -1.48 -6.72 -10.04
N GLN A 60 -0.43 -6.02 -10.45
CA GLN A 60 0.91 -6.19 -9.87
C GLN A 60 0.94 -5.76 -8.39
N GLU A 61 0.20 -4.71 -8.04
CA GLU A 61 0.03 -4.24 -6.65
C GLU A 61 -0.67 -5.29 -5.79
N GLU A 62 -1.75 -5.91 -6.27
CA GLU A 62 -2.43 -7.01 -5.56
C GLU A 62 -1.49 -8.19 -5.28
N GLU A 63 -0.71 -8.62 -6.29
CA GLU A 63 0.27 -9.70 -6.14
C GLU A 63 1.37 -9.33 -5.13
N ALA A 64 1.87 -8.10 -5.17
CA ALA A 64 2.88 -7.59 -4.25
C ALA A 64 2.34 -7.50 -2.81
N LEU A 65 1.11 -7.02 -2.62
CA LEU A 65 0.45 -6.97 -1.32
C LEU A 65 0.23 -8.37 -0.74
N ALA A 66 -0.17 -9.34 -1.56
CA ALA A 66 -0.30 -10.73 -1.13
C ALA A 66 1.06 -11.32 -0.67
N ARG A 67 2.16 -11.02 -1.37
CA ARG A 67 3.51 -11.38 -0.93
C ARG A 67 3.88 -10.69 0.40
N MET A 68 3.61 -9.40 0.54
CA MET A 68 3.91 -8.64 1.76
C MET A 68 3.11 -9.16 2.97
N GLN A 69 1.89 -9.61 2.77
CA GLN A 69 1.08 -10.23 3.83
C GLN A 69 1.73 -11.53 4.32
N ARG A 70 2.23 -12.38 3.42
CA ARG A 70 2.97 -13.60 3.79
C ARG A 70 4.23 -13.28 4.60
N THR A 71 5.02 -12.30 4.14
CA THR A 71 6.21 -11.82 4.87
C THR A 71 5.85 -11.27 6.25
N THR A 72 4.73 -10.56 6.37
CA THR A 72 4.25 -10.02 7.66
C THR A 72 3.89 -11.14 8.63
N THR A 73 3.23 -12.19 8.15
CA THR A 73 2.95 -13.39 8.96
C THR A 73 4.24 -14.09 9.40
N ALA A 74 5.20 -14.27 8.48
CA ALA A 74 6.51 -14.83 8.81
C ALA A 74 7.25 -14.00 9.88
N ARG A 75 7.22 -12.67 9.74
CA ARG A 75 7.79 -11.74 10.74
C ARG A 75 7.19 -11.95 12.12
N ARG A 76 5.86 -12.05 12.21
CA ARG A 76 5.15 -12.29 13.49
C ARG A 76 5.56 -13.62 14.11
N ALA A 77 5.70 -14.67 13.30
CA ALA A 77 6.14 -15.98 13.78
C ALA A 77 7.58 -15.93 14.34
N VAL A 78 8.50 -15.23 13.65
CA VAL A 78 9.88 -15.06 14.13
C VAL A 78 9.93 -14.24 15.42
N LEU A 79 9.16 -13.15 15.52
CA LEU A 79 9.07 -12.34 16.73
C LEU A 79 8.49 -13.14 17.92
N ALA A 80 7.47 -13.97 17.68
CA ALA A 80 6.92 -14.84 18.71
C ALA A 80 7.97 -15.85 19.23
N ARG A 81 8.77 -16.42 18.34
CA ARG A 81 9.86 -17.32 18.71
C ARG A 81 10.96 -16.60 19.49
N LEU A 82 11.34 -15.38 19.08
CA LEU A 82 12.30 -14.55 19.81
C LEU A 82 11.80 -14.22 21.23
N ALA A 83 10.55 -13.80 21.36
CA ALA A 83 9.91 -13.51 22.65
C ALA A 83 9.95 -14.72 23.60
N GLN A 84 9.76 -15.94 23.08
CA GLN A 84 9.87 -17.18 23.86
C GLN A 84 11.31 -17.44 24.32
N LEU A 85 12.30 -17.26 23.44
CA LEU A 85 13.72 -17.50 23.74
C LEU A 85 14.25 -16.57 24.84
N VAL A 86 13.87 -15.30 24.80
CA VAL A 86 14.29 -14.29 25.80
C VAL A 86 13.32 -14.20 26.99
N ARG A 87 12.26 -15.02 27.00
CA ARG A 87 11.22 -15.08 28.04
C ARG A 87 10.55 -13.73 28.31
N GLU A 88 10.35 -12.96 27.25
CA GLU A 88 9.72 -11.64 27.33
C GLU A 88 8.53 -11.55 26.37
N PRO A 89 7.30 -11.83 26.85
CA PRO A 89 6.10 -11.85 26.02
C PRO A 89 5.78 -10.49 25.37
N SER A 90 6.21 -9.39 25.99
CA SER A 90 6.00 -8.02 25.47
C SER A 90 6.65 -7.80 24.11
N LEU A 91 7.64 -8.63 23.74
CA LEU A 91 8.34 -8.53 22.45
C LEU A 91 7.52 -8.95 21.24
N VAL A 92 6.42 -9.68 21.42
CA VAL A 92 5.56 -10.10 20.31
C VAL A 92 4.94 -8.88 19.60
N SER A 93 4.65 -7.82 20.36
CA SER A 93 4.11 -6.56 19.87
C SER A 93 5.16 -5.45 19.76
N ALA A 94 6.40 -5.70 20.16
CA ALA A 94 7.45 -4.70 20.15
C ALA A 94 7.80 -4.29 18.72
N SER A 95 8.15 -3.02 18.55
CA SER A 95 8.79 -2.53 17.35
C SER A 95 10.18 -3.13 17.18
N VAL A 96 10.68 -3.17 15.94
CA VAL A 96 12.04 -3.66 15.65
C VAL A 96 13.09 -2.84 16.40
N SER A 97 12.85 -1.54 16.61
CA SER A 97 13.75 -0.68 17.37
C SER A 97 13.78 -1.06 18.85
N GLU A 98 12.62 -1.24 19.49
CA GLU A 98 12.54 -1.69 20.89
C GLU A 98 13.18 -3.06 21.08
N LEU A 99 13.01 -3.98 20.14
CA LEU A 99 13.67 -5.28 20.17
C LEU A 99 15.20 -5.14 20.07
N ALA A 100 15.68 -4.25 19.21
CA ALA A 100 17.11 -4.03 19.03
C ALA A 100 17.79 -3.46 20.28
N ASP A 101 17.08 -2.71 21.11
CA ASP A 101 17.60 -2.15 22.36
C ASP A 101 17.67 -3.19 23.49
N ARG A 102 16.97 -4.33 23.34
CA ARG A 102 16.96 -5.43 24.32
C ARG A 102 17.88 -6.59 23.96
N LEU A 103 18.37 -6.63 22.72
CA LEU A 103 19.27 -7.68 22.25
C LEU A 103 20.73 -7.30 22.49
N PRO A 104 21.60 -8.28 22.81
CA PRO A 104 23.02 -8.03 22.98
C PRO A 104 23.67 -7.61 21.64
N GLU A 105 24.79 -6.90 21.73
CA GLU A 105 25.60 -6.63 20.54
C GLU A 105 26.33 -7.89 20.07
N PRO A 106 26.49 -8.11 18.74
CA PRO A 106 26.24 -7.18 17.63
C PRO A 106 24.81 -7.20 17.04
N LEU A 107 23.92 -8.01 17.61
CA LEU A 107 22.58 -8.27 17.04
C LEU A 107 21.69 -7.02 17.06
N GLY A 108 21.71 -6.26 18.16
CA GLY A 108 20.98 -5.01 18.30
C GLY A 108 21.37 -4.00 17.22
N SER A 109 22.67 -3.78 17.00
CA SER A 109 23.16 -2.90 15.94
C SER A 109 22.70 -3.35 14.55
N ALA A 110 22.76 -4.65 14.24
CA ALA A 110 22.31 -5.18 12.95
C ALA A 110 20.81 -4.92 12.70
N LEU A 111 19.97 -5.06 13.72
CA LEU A 111 18.53 -4.76 13.60
C LEU A 111 18.26 -3.27 13.41
N ARG A 112 18.96 -2.39 14.15
CA ARG A 112 18.86 -0.93 13.96
C ARG A 112 19.25 -0.51 12.55
N ALA A 113 20.35 -1.07 12.03
CA ALA A 113 20.81 -0.81 10.67
C ALA A 113 19.76 -1.19 9.59
N ARG A 114 18.88 -2.17 9.86
CA ARG A 114 17.79 -2.56 8.96
C ARG A 114 16.49 -1.81 9.19
N SER A 115 16.20 -1.39 10.42
CA SER A 115 14.94 -0.72 10.75
C SER A 115 14.85 0.71 10.21
N VAL A 116 15.98 1.44 10.19
CA VAL A 116 16.02 2.84 9.72
C VAL A 116 15.65 2.96 8.23
N PRO A 117 16.32 2.26 7.29
CA PRO A 117 15.96 2.37 5.87
C PRO A 117 14.54 1.87 5.57
N LEU A 118 14.07 0.87 6.32
CA LEU A 118 12.71 0.35 6.15
C LEU A 118 11.66 1.40 6.55
N ARG A 119 11.90 2.15 7.64
CA ARG A 119 11.03 3.24 8.07
C ARG A 119 10.98 4.35 7.03
N GLU A 120 12.12 4.76 6.50
CA GLU A 120 12.20 5.78 5.45
C GLU A 120 11.44 5.34 4.20
N LEU A 121 11.62 4.11 3.74
CA LEU A 121 10.89 3.55 2.59
C LEU A 121 9.38 3.50 2.84
N ALA A 122 8.95 3.13 4.04
CA ALA A 122 7.53 3.11 4.40
C ALA A 122 6.91 4.51 4.37
N LEU A 123 7.64 5.53 4.85
CA LEU A 123 7.20 6.93 4.79
C LEU A 123 7.09 7.41 3.34
N GLN A 124 8.11 7.15 2.52
CA GLN A 124 8.08 7.49 1.09
C GLN A 124 6.89 6.84 0.37
N LEU A 125 6.65 5.54 0.61
CA LEU A 125 5.50 4.84 0.03
C LEU A 125 4.17 5.46 0.49
N ALA A 126 4.04 5.82 1.76
CA ALA A 126 2.84 6.47 2.28
C ALA A 126 2.59 7.82 1.61
N GLU A 127 3.61 8.67 1.50
CA GLU A 127 3.53 9.96 0.81
C GLU A 127 3.12 9.79 -0.67
N ARG A 128 3.74 8.84 -1.38
CA ARG A 128 3.41 8.55 -2.77
C ARG A 128 1.98 8.07 -2.94
N ASN A 129 1.52 7.17 -2.08
CA ASN A 129 0.15 6.67 -2.11
C ASN A 129 -0.88 7.78 -1.82
N GLN A 130 -0.59 8.68 -0.89
CA GLN A 130 -1.45 9.84 -0.62
C GLN A 130 -1.56 10.76 -1.84
N LEU A 131 -0.43 11.03 -2.52
CA LEU A 131 -0.41 11.83 -3.74
C LEU A 131 -1.21 11.16 -4.86
N THR A 132 -0.97 9.88 -5.11
CA THR A 132 -1.70 9.07 -6.09
C THR A 132 -3.20 9.09 -5.84
N ALA A 133 -3.62 8.92 -4.59
CA ALA A 133 -5.03 8.98 -4.21
C ALA A 133 -5.66 10.37 -4.46
N ARG A 134 -4.91 11.45 -4.19
CA ARG A 134 -5.37 12.82 -4.48
C ARG A 134 -5.55 13.04 -5.99
N VAL A 135 -4.58 12.62 -6.80
CA VAL A 135 -4.66 12.75 -8.26
C VAL A 135 -5.84 11.95 -8.82
N ALA A 136 -6.03 10.71 -8.36
CA ALA A 136 -7.15 9.88 -8.79
C ALA A 136 -8.51 10.51 -8.46
N ARG A 137 -8.67 11.08 -7.26
CA ARG A 137 -9.90 11.80 -6.88
C ARG A 137 -10.17 13.01 -7.77
N ASN A 138 -9.15 13.82 -8.04
CA ASN A 138 -9.28 15.01 -8.89
C ASN A 138 -9.68 14.61 -10.32
N LEU A 139 -9.05 13.57 -10.89
CA LEU A 139 -9.39 13.06 -12.21
C LEU A 139 -10.85 12.58 -12.26
N HIS A 140 -11.27 11.81 -11.25
CA HIS A 140 -12.65 11.33 -11.15
C HIS A 140 -13.67 12.46 -11.06
N GLN A 141 -13.38 13.50 -10.27
CA GLN A 141 -14.24 14.69 -10.18
C GLN A 141 -14.34 15.41 -11.53
N HIS A 142 -13.23 15.56 -12.25
CA HIS A 142 -13.22 16.21 -13.57
C HIS A 142 -14.04 15.42 -14.60
N ILE A 143 -13.86 14.09 -14.65
CA ILE A 143 -14.65 13.21 -15.52
C ILE A 143 -16.15 13.35 -15.21
N ARG A 144 -16.53 13.37 -13.93
CA ARG A 144 -17.94 13.56 -13.53
C ARG A 144 -18.49 14.91 -13.96
N ALA A 145 -17.71 15.97 -13.83
CA ALA A 145 -18.12 17.31 -14.29
C ALA A 145 -18.35 17.34 -15.81
N VAL A 146 -17.43 16.76 -16.60
CA VAL A 146 -17.58 16.68 -18.06
C VAL A 146 -18.82 15.86 -18.45
N LEU A 147 -19.05 14.72 -17.79
CA LEU A 147 -20.24 13.91 -18.05
C LEU A 147 -21.53 14.64 -17.66
N ALA A 148 -21.52 15.42 -16.58
CA ALA A 148 -22.66 16.26 -16.21
C ALA A 148 -22.95 17.32 -17.28
N THR A 149 -21.93 17.99 -17.81
CA THR A 149 -22.11 18.98 -18.90
C THR A 149 -22.61 18.36 -20.21
N LEU A 150 -22.27 17.09 -20.48
CA LEU A 150 -22.77 16.38 -21.67
C LEU A 150 -24.20 15.85 -21.47
N ALA A 151 -24.56 15.55 -20.22
CA ALA A 151 -25.89 15.08 -19.86
C ALA A 151 -26.89 16.22 -19.69
N GLU A 152 -26.44 17.48 -19.59
CA GLU A 152 -27.32 18.64 -19.62
C GLU A 152 -28.08 18.64 -20.96
N PRO A 153 -29.41 18.43 -20.95
CA PRO A 153 -30.20 18.44 -22.17
C PRO A 153 -30.02 19.78 -22.86
N GLN A 154 -29.65 19.77 -24.15
CA GLN A 154 -29.54 20.97 -24.99
C GLN A 154 -30.89 21.70 -25.04
N HIS A 155 -31.19 22.50 -24.00
CA HIS A 155 -32.45 23.22 -23.85
C HIS A 155 -32.56 24.42 -24.81
N ASP A 156 -31.53 24.69 -25.62
CA ASP A 156 -31.43 25.85 -26.51
C ASP A 156 -31.31 25.52 -28.00
N ALA A 157 -31.80 24.35 -28.43
CA ALA A 157 -32.39 24.30 -29.78
C ALA A 157 -33.82 24.84 -29.71
N ALA A 158 -33.97 26.08 -29.25
CA ALA A 158 -35.13 26.90 -29.57
C ALA A 158 -35.09 27.12 -31.10
N LEU A 159 -35.60 26.14 -31.83
CA LEU A 159 -35.95 26.27 -33.23
C LEU A 159 -36.89 27.49 -33.30
N TYR A 160 -36.34 28.63 -33.71
CA TYR A 160 -37.15 29.77 -34.11
C TYR A 160 -38.06 29.26 -35.24
N GLY A 161 -39.31 28.95 -34.89
CA GLY A 161 -40.34 28.71 -35.88
C GLY A 161 -40.41 29.93 -36.78
N ARG A 162 -40.53 29.71 -38.09
CA ARG A 162 -40.60 30.75 -39.13
C ARG A 162 -41.70 31.81 -38.91
N ASN A 163 -42.59 31.61 -37.94
CA ASN A 163 -43.69 32.50 -37.58
C ASN A 163 -43.53 33.22 -36.22
N GLY A 164 -42.40 33.11 -35.53
CA GLY A 164 -42.16 33.85 -34.27
C GLY A 164 -42.99 33.39 -33.06
N GLU A 165 -43.76 32.30 -33.20
CA GLU A 165 -44.51 31.71 -32.09
C GLU A 165 -43.62 30.71 -31.34
N THR A 166 -43.32 31.04 -30.08
CA THR A 166 -42.62 30.13 -29.15
C THR A 166 -43.58 29.01 -28.74
N ALA A 167 -43.52 27.88 -29.45
CA ALA A 167 -44.24 26.67 -29.04
C ALA A 167 -43.45 25.96 -27.93
N THR A 168 -43.89 26.15 -26.69
CA THR A 168 -43.44 25.38 -25.52
C THR A 168 -43.91 23.94 -25.70
N THR A 169 -43.06 23.08 -26.27
CA THR A 169 -43.40 21.66 -26.41
C THR A 169 -43.15 20.99 -25.05
N PRO A 170 -44.13 20.33 -24.42
CA PRO A 170 -43.91 19.64 -23.16
C PRO A 170 -42.92 18.49 -23.36
N SER A 171 -41.77 18.56 -22.69
CA SER A 171 -40.75 17.53 -22.74
C SER A 171 -41.29 16.20 -22.17
N ARG A 172 -41.58 15.23 -23.04
CA ARG A 172 -41.76 13.84 -22.61
C ARG A 172 -40.40 13.28 -22.23
N GLY A 173 -40.23 13.03 -20.93
CA GLY A 173 -39.08 12.31 -20.39
C GLY A 173 -38.98 10.93 -21.01
N TRP A 174 -37.92 10.72 -21.78
CA TRP A 174 -37.51 9.43 -22.31
C TRP A 174 -36.31 8.97 -21.49
N ILE A 175 -36.60 8.40 -20.31
CA ILE A 175 -35.64 7.59 -19.57
C ILE A 175 -36.37 6.29 -19.25
N ASP A 176 -36.31 5.37 -20.21
CA ASP A 176 -36.42 3.95 -19.93
C ASP A 176 -35.33 3.22 -20.72
N ALA A 177 -34.80 2.17 -20.08
CA ALA A 177 -33.95 1.12 -20.61
C ALA A 177 -32.52 1.48 -21.06
N THR A 178 -31.56 1.35 -20.13
CA THR A 178 -30.48 0.36 -20.28
C THR A 178 -30.07 -0.14 -18.90
N GLY A 179 -30.20 -1.46 -18.69
CA GLY A 179 -29.72 -2.17 -17.51
C GLY A 179 -28.21 -2.37 -17.48
#